data_AF-A9SIN7-F1
#
_entry.id   AF-A9SIN7-F1
#
_cell.length_a   1.000
_cell.length_b   1.000
_cell.length_c   1.000
_cell.angle_alpha   90.00
_cell.angle_beta   90.00
_cell.angle_gamma   90.00
#
_symmetry.space_group_name_H-M   'P 1'
#
loop_
_entity.id
_entity.type
_entity.pdbx_description
1 polymer ?
#
loop_
_entity_poly.entity_id
_entity_poly.type
_entity_poly.pdbx_seq_one_letter_code
_entity_poly.pdbx_strand_id
1 'polypeptide(L)'
;MSNEVHAVGDKVEPGSVDTVLESVAMENGVAAKRSPVKDLKVVFVLGGPGSGKGTQCAKIVDTFGFVHLSAGDLLRAEINSGNENGTMIQNMIKEGKIVPAEVTVKLLEKAMKESDNDKFLIDGFPRNLDNRKCFDEVTGIEPQFILFFDCPEDEMERRLLGRNQGRVDDNIETIRKRFKVFIDSSLPVVGHYEECGKVHKIDATKTPSEVFESIKPLFKHFKQTDSEIQVELVEAIKNHSIRSTPVAA
;
A
#
# COMPACT_ATOMS: atom_id res chain seq x y z
N MET A 1 55.70 -42.98 -45.37
CA MET A 1 54.45 -43.34 -44.69
C MET A 1 54.19 -42.24 -43.69
N SER A 2 53.42 -41.22 -44.08
CA SER A 2 52.00 -41.06 -43.70
C SER A 2 51.90 -40.71 -42.20
N ASN A 3 51.38 -39.59 -41.72
CA ASN A 3 50.42 -38.62 -42.26
C ASN A 3 50.57 -37.27 -41.54
N GLU A 4 50.17 -36.21 -42.23
CA GLU A 4 49.78 -34.90 -41.70
C GLU A 4 48.50 -34.98 -40.86
N VAL A 5 48.36 -34.11 -39.86
CA VAL A 5 47.13 -33.39 -39.49
C VAL A 5 47.54 -32.13 -38.69
N HIS A 6 47.54 -30.95 -39.32
CA HIS A 6 46.48 -29.93 -39.37
C HIS A 6 46.30 -29.08 -38.10
N ALA A 7 46.57 -27.79 -38.27
CA ALA A 7 46.37 -26.68 -37.35
C ALA A 7 44.92 -26.18 -37.38
N VAL A 8 44.39 -25.74 -36.23
CA VAL A 8 43.34 -24.71 -36.03
C VAL A 8 43.55 -24.23 -34.58
N GLY A 9 43.70 -22.96 -34.20
CA GLY A 9 43.15 -21.72 -34.75
C GLY A 9 42.23 -21.13 -33.68
N ASP A 10 42.68 -20.06 -33.02
CA ASP A 10 41.89 -19.26 -32.07
C ASP A 10 40.54 -18.84 -32.66
N LYS A 11 39.45 -19.12 -31.94
CA LYS A 11 38.18 -18.42 -32.05
C LYS A 11 37.57 -18.25 -30.67
N VAL A 12 37.69 -17.04 -30.16
CA VAL A 12 36.84 -16.46 -29.12
C VAL A 12 35.54 -16.03 -29.80
N GLU A 13 34.41 -16.56 -29.33
CA GLU A 13 33.04 -16.16 -29.71
C GLU A 13 32.18 -16.06 -28.42
N PRO A 14 31.12 -15.22 -28.41
CA PRO A 14 30.76 -14.37 -27.28
C PRO A 14 29.80 -14.99 -26.27
N GLY A 15 29.89 -14.48 -25.03
CA GLY A 15 29.12 -14.89 -23.87
C GLY A 15 27.62 -14.60 -23.97
N SER A 16 26.83 -15.59 -23.55
CA SER A 16 25.46 -15.39 -23.06
C SER A 16 25.50 -14.69 -21.69
N VAL A 17 24.57 -13.77 -21.50
CA VAL A 17 24.63 -12.60 -20.59
C VAL A 17 24.47 -12.90 -19.09
N ASP A 18 24.49 -14.16 -18.67
CA ASP A 18 24.13 -14.55 -17.29
C ASP A 18 25.31 -14.98 -16.40
N THR A 19 26.56 -14.89 -16.86
CA THR A 19 27.72 -15.43 -16.12
C THR A 19 28.78 -14.40 -15.69
N VAL A 20 28.54 -13.10 -15.89
CA VAL A 20 29.53 -12.05 -15.56
C VAL A 20 29.20 -11.25 -14.28
N LEU A 21 28.11 -11.58 -13.57
CA LEU A 21 27.73 -10.89 -12.32
C LEU A 21 27.96 -11.68 -11.02
N GLU A 22 28.47 -12.92 -11.08
CA GLU A 22 28.59 -13.77 -9.87
C GLU A 22 30.03 -14.03 -9.38
N SER A 23 31.08 -13.54 -10.05
CA SER A 23 32.46 -13.91 -9.71
C SER A 23 33.32 -12.83 -9.02
N VAL A 24 32.74 -11.75 -8.47
CA VAL A 24 33.52 -10.71 -7.75
C VAL A 24 33.12 -10.56 -6.27
N ALA A 25 32.17 -11.34 -5.77
CA ALA A 25 31.71 -11.27 -4.37
C ALA A 25 32.02 -12.54 -3.57
N MET A 26 33.27 -13.01 -3.62
CA MET A 26 33.76 -14.04 -2.70
C MET A 26 35.16 -13.71 -2.21
N GLU A 27 35.28 -12.61 -1.47
CA GLU A 27 36.34 -12.46 -0.47
C GLU A 27 35.86 -11.44 0.57
N ASN A 28 35.61 -11.93 1.79
CA ASN A 28 35.27 -11.22 3.04
C ASN A 28 33.78 -11.02 3.37
N GLY A 29 33.25 -11.94 4.19
CA GLY A 29 32.45 -11.59 5.37
C GLY A 29 30.95 -11.29 5.19
N VAL A 30 30.13 -12.33 5.40
CA VAL A 30 28.70 -12.28 5.81
C VAL A 30 27.86 -11.16 5.19
N ALA A 31 27.47 -11.33 3.92
CA ALA A 31 26.37 -10.58 3.33
C ALA A 31 25.05 -11.28 3.69
N ALA A 32 24.22 -10.63 4.53
CA ALA A 32 22.83 -11.02 4.69
C ALA A 32 22.15 -10.99 3.30
N LYS A 33 21.60 -12.13 2.87
CA LYS A 33 20.75 -12.22 1.67
C LYS A 33 19.64 -11.19 1.83
N ARG A 34 19.72 -10.05 1.14
CA ARG A 34 18.57 -9.16 0.97
C ARG A 34 17.59 -9.93 0.09
N SER A 35 16.48 -10.36 0.70
CA SER A 35 15.32 -10.86 -0.04
C SER A 35 14.94 -9.84 -1.12
N PRO A 36 14.46 -10.28 -2.30
CA PRO A 36 13.93 -9.36 -3.31
C PRO A 36 12.86 -8.48 -2.65
N VAL A 37 12.96 -7.17 -2.84
CA VAL A 37 11.99 -6.21 -2.30
C VAL A 37 10.63 -6.61 -2.85
N LYS A 38 9.75 -7.08 -1.96
CA LYS A 38 8.38 -7.46 -2.29
C LYS A 38 7.71 -6.26 -2.95
N ASP A 39 7.10 -6.44 -4.12
CA ASP A 39 6.34 -5.38 -4.79
C ASP A 39 5.04 -5.13 -4.00
N LEU A 40 5.06 -4.15 -3.10
CA LEU A 40 3.96 -3.88 -2.17
C LEU A 40 2.93 -2.96 -2.83
N LYS A 41 1.68 -3.44 -2.92
CA LYS A 41 0.53 -2.71 -3.44
C LYS A 41 -0.19 -2.01 -2.28
N VAL A 42 0.06 -0.71 -2.13
CA VAL A 42 -0.55 0.11 -1.08
C VAL A 42 -1.67 0.98 -1.65
N VAL A 43 -2.82 0.98 -0.99
CA VAL A 43 -3.89 1.95 -1.20
C VAL A 43 -4.11 2.72 0.10
N PHE A 44 -4.00 4.05 0.04
CA PHE A 44 -4.34 4.89 1.18
C PHE A 44 -5.86 5.10 1.22
N VAL A 45 -6.45 4.91 2.39
CA VAL A 45 -7.89 5.08 2.60
C VAL A 45 -8.12 6.31 3.48
N LEU A 46 -8.61 7.38 2.86
CA LEU A 46 -8.76 8.70 3.47
C LEU A 46 -10.23 9.13 3.56
N GLY A 47 -10.51 10.06 4.46
CA GLY A 47 -11.86 10.55 4.75
C GLY A 47 -12.00 10.91 6.23
N GLY A 48 -12.96 11.77 6.56
CA GLY A 48 -13.14 12.27 7.93
C GLY A 48 -13.52 11.17 8.94
N PRO A 49 -13.39 11.43 10.26
CA PRO A 49 -13.84 10.48 11.26
C PRO A 49 -15.35 10.22 11.08
N GLY A 50 -15.80 8.97 11.15
CA GLY A 50 -17.21 8.63 10.92
C GLY A 50 -17.61 8.42 9.44
N SER A 51 -16.74 8.69 8.47
CA SER A 51 -17.06 8.55 7.04
C SER A 51 -17.30 7.12 6.54
N GLY A 52 -17.05 6.08 7.36
CA GLY A 52 -17.31 4.68 7.00
C GLY A 52 -16.12 3.90 6.43
N LYS A 53 -14.90 4.47 6.41
CA LYS A 53 -13.66 3.82 5.94
C LYS A 53 -13.49 2.39 6.43
N GLY A 54 -13.43 2.18 7.75
CA GLY A 54 -13.21 0.85 8.33
C GLY A 54 -14.25 -0.19 7.90
N THR A 55 -15.51 0.20 7.76
CA THR A 55 -16.58 -0.68 7.24
C THR A 55 -16.29 -1.13 5.82
N GLN A 56 -15.80 -0.24 4.98
CA GLN A 56 -15.48 -0.54 3.58
C GLN A 56 -14.15 -1.28 3.46
N CYS A 57 -13.15 -0.95 4.28
CA CYS A 57 -11.90 -1.71 4.37
C CYS A 57 -12.18 -3.18 4.67
N ALA A 58 -13.05 -3.50 5.64
CA ALA A 58 -13.42 -4.88 5.94
C ALA A 58 -14.00 -5.61 4.71
N LYS A 59 -14.91 -4.97 3.97
CA LYS A 59 -15.48 -5.55 2.73
C LYS A 59 -14.42 -5.75 1.64
N ILE A 60 -13.46 -4.83 1.50
CA ILE A 60 -12.37 -4.92 0.53
C ILE A 60 -11.42 -6.07 0.91
N VAL A 61 -11.08 -6.21 2.19
CA VAL A 61 -10.29 -7.33 2.72
C VAL A 61 -10.94 -8.66 2.34
N ASP A 62 -12.21 -8.83 2.70
CA ASP A 62 -12.96 -10.08 2.46
C ASP A 62 -13.07 -10.42 0.96
N THR A 63 -13.19 -9.40 0.10
CA THR A 63 -13.46 -9.60 -1.33
C THR A 63 -12.20 -9.70 -2.19
N PHE A 64 -11.15 -8.96 -1.86
CA PHE A 64 -9.96 -8.77 -2.71
C PHE A 64 -8.65 -9.24 -2.04
N GLY A 65 -8.70 -9.74 -0.81
CA GLY A 65 -7.55 -10.33 -0.13
C GLY A 65 -6.48 -9.32 0.26
N PHE A 66 -6.86 -8.08 0.55
CA PHE A 66 -5.97 -7.07 1.13
C PHE A 66 -5.78 -7.32 2.63
N VAL A 67 -4.71 -6.77 3.20
CA VAL A 67 -4.57 -6.57 4.66
C VAL A 67 -4.98 -5.15 5.01
N HIS A 68 -5.81 -4.99 6.04
CA HIS A 68 -6.21 -3.68 6.54
C HIS A 68 -5.31 -3.26 7.71
N LEU A 69 -4.61 -2.16 7.55
CA LEU A 69 -3.80 -1.51 8.58
C LEU A 69 -4.44 -0.16 8.94
N SER A 70 -5.10 -0.09 10.09
CA SER A 70 -5.60 1.19 10.61
C SER A 70 -4.54 1.87 11.46
N ALA A 71 -4.11 3.07 11.05
CA ALA A 71 -3.13 3.84 11.83
C ALA A 71 -3.64 4.14 13.25
N GLY A 72 -4.94 4.40 13.39
CA GLY A 72 -5.56 4.62 14.70
C GLY A 72 -5.55 3.38 15.59
N ASP A 73 -5.77 2.18 15.03
CA ASP A 73 -5.72 0.94 15.81
C ASP A 73 -4.29 0.56 16.20
N LEU A 74 -3.32 0.75 15.29
CA LEU A 74 -1.90 0.54 15.60
C LEU A 74 -1.43 1.46 16.74
N LEU A 75 -1.79 2.75 16.70
CA LEU A 75 -1.48 3.68 17.78
C LEU A 75 -2.16 3.31 19.11
N ARG A 76 -3.41 2.82 19.08
CA ARG A 76 -4.10 2.33 20.28
C ARG A 76 -3.46 1.07 20.84
N ALA A 77 -2.99 0.16 19.98
CA ALA A 77 -2.25 -1.02 20.41
C ALA A 77 -0.92 -0.63 21.06
N GLU A 78 -0.22 0.36 20.51
CA GLU A 78 1.04 0.88 21.06
C GLU A 78 0.87 1.56 22.43
N ILE A 79 -0.28 2.18 22.71
CA ILE A 79 -0.59 2.68 24.06
C ILE A 79 -0.63 1.51 25.07
N ASN A 80 -1.20 0.37 24.67
CA ASN A 80 -1.40 -0.78 25.55
C ASN A 80 -0.16 -1.66 25.71
N SER A 81 0.87 -1.48 24.89
CA SER A 81 2.11 -2.27 24.96
C SER A 81 3.04 -1.84 26.11
N GLY A 82 2.81 -0.67 26.71
CA GLY A 82 3.62 -0.14 27.82
C GLY A 82 4.97 0.46 27.40
N ASN A 83 5.20 0.64 26.09
CA ASN A 83 6.42 1.25 25.54
C ASN A 83 6.52 2.76 25.87
N GLU A 84 7.72 3.32 25.70
CA GLU A 84 8.05 4.74 26.01
C GLU A 84 7.11 5.76 25.35
N ASN A 85 6.58 5.46 24.17
CA ASN A 85 5.69 6.37 23.43
C ASN A 85 4.23 6.35 23.91
N GLY A 86 3.80 5.34 24.68
CA GLY A 86 2.38 5.09 24.98
C GLY A 86 1.67 6.29 25.61
N THR A 87 2.30 6.94 26.59
CA THR A 87 1.75 8.13 27.26
C THR A 87 1.60 9.31 26.30
N MET A 88 2.60 9.57 25.45
CA MET A 88 2.56 10.65 24.46
C MET A 88 1.45 10.40 23.43
N ILE A 89 1.37 9.19 22.89
CA ILE A 89 0.33 8.80 21.93
C ILE A 89 -1.07 8.96 22.57
N GLN A 90 -1.24 8.51 23.81
CA GLN A 90 -2.52 8.62 24.53
C GLN A 90 -2.97 10.07 24.67
N ASN A 91 -2.08 10.97 25.09
CA ASN A 91 -2.41 12.38 25.27
C ASN A 91 -2.79 13.05 23.95
N MET A 92 -2.02 12.80 22.89
CA MET A 92 -2.29 13.38 21.57
C MET A 92 -3.62 12.89 20.99
N ILE A 93 -3.94 11.61 21.12
CA ILE A 93 -5.23 11.05 20.66
C ILE A 93 -6.40 11.65 21.44
N LYS A 94 -6.30 11.75 22.77
CA LYS A 94 -7.34 12.38 23.61
C LYS A 94 -7.61 13.82 23.21
N GLU A 95 -6.56 14.56 22.88
CA GLU A 95 -6.63 15.95 22.43
C GLU A 95 -7.05 16.09 20.95
N GLY A 96 -7.25 15.00 20.22
CA GLY A 96 -7.59 15.02 18.79
C GLY A 96 -6.45 15.45 17.87
N LYS A 97 -5.20 15.45 18.34
CA LYS A 97 -3.99 15.85 17.59
C LYS A 97 -3.43 14.70 16.75
N ILE A 98 -2.56 15.03 15.80
CA ILE A 98 -1.82 14.06 14.98
C ILE A 98 -0.54 13.67 15.71
N VAL A 99 -0.33 12.37 15.92
CA VAL A 99 0.91 11.80 16.46
C VAL A 99 2.07 12.04 15.48
N PRO A 100 3.32 12.26 15.94
CA PRO A 100 4.48 12.45 15.06
C PRO A 100 4.58 11.38 13.97
N ALA A 101 5.04 11.82 12.80
CA ALA A 101 5.05 10.99 11.60
C ALA A 101 5.90 9.72 11.78
N GLU A 102 7.07 9.86 12.41
CA GLU A 102 8.06 8.80 12.60
C GLU A 102 7.48 7.65 13.43
N VAL A 103 6.65 7.96 14.44
CA VAL A 103 6.01 6.94 15.27
C VAL A 103 5.00 6.15 14.45
N THR A 104 4.12 6.85 13.73
CA THR A 104 3.05 6.21 12.95
C THR A 104 3.62 5.41 11.78
N VAL A 105 4.63 5.96 11.07
CA VAL A 105 5.30 5.29 9.94
C VAL A 105 6.06 4.06 10.40
N LYS A 106 6.77 4.09 11.53
CA LYS A 106 7.45 2.90 12.07
C LYS A 106 6.46 1.78 12.41
N LEU A 107 5.31 2.11 12.99
CA LEU A 107 4.26 1.11 13.29
C LEU A 107 3.69 0.50 12.02
N LEU A 108 3.41 1.32 11.00
CA LEU A 108 2.94 0.84 9.70
C LEU A 108 3.98 -0.02 8.98
N GLU A 109 5.23 0.43 8.93
CA GLU A 109 6.35 -0.30 8.32
C GLU A 109 6.54 -1.67 8.98
N LYS A 110 6.54 -1.71 10.31
CA LYS A 110 6.61 -2.96 11.07
C LYS A 110 5.45 -3.89 10.72
N ALA A 111 4.22 -3.40 10.75
CA ALA A 111 3.03 -4.19 10.44
C ALA A 111 3.03 -4.72 8.99
N MET A 112 3.53 -3.94 8.03
CA MET A 112 3.69 -4.40 6.64
C MET A 112 4.77 -5.49 6.52
N LYS A 113 5.90 -5.34 7.21
CA LYS A 113 7.00 -6.32 7.19
C LYS A 113 6.65 -7.65 7.87
N GLU A 114 5.83 -7.60 8.91
CA GLU A 114 5.35 -8.80 9.63
C GLU A 114 4.22 -9.53 8.88
N SER A 115 3.68 -8.93 7.82
CA SER A 115 2.61 -9.51 7.00
C SER A 115 3.15 -10.31 5.83
N ASP A 116 2.64 -11.53 5.64
CA ASP A 116 2.92 -12.35 4.47
C ASP A 116 2.16 -11.90 3.21
N ASN A 117 1.32 -10.86 3.29
CA ASN A 117 0.57 -10.30 2.15
C ASN A 117 1.38 -9.22 1.39
N ASP A 118 1.07 -8.98 0.11
CA ASP A 118 1.64 -7.92 -0.73
C ASP A 118 0.68 -6.73 -0.92
N LYS A 119 -0.60 -6.86 -0.54
CA LYS A 119 -1.66 -5.87 -0.73
C LYS A 119 -2.12 -5.26 0.59
N PHE A 120 -2.06 -3.94 0.72
CA PHE A 120 -2.36 -3.23 1.96
C PHE A 120 -3.33 -2.07 1.75
N LEU A 121 -4.34 -2.00 2.61
CA LEU A 121 -5.19 -0.84 2.83
C LEU A 121 -4.67 -0.11 4.07
N ILE A 122 -4.12 1.09 3.89
CA ILE A 122 -3.67 1.90 5.01
C ILE A 122 -4.76 2.95 5.31
N ASP A 123 -5.52 2.70 6.38
CA ASP A 123 -6.70 3.47 6.78
C ASP A 123 -6.34 4.57 7.79
N GLY A 124 -6.75 5.79 7.46
CA GLY A 124 -6.56 6.95 8.33
C GLY A 124 -5.12 7.48 8.34
N PHE A 125 -4.35 7.17 7.30
CA PHE A 125 -3.00 7.69 7.05
C PHE A 125 -2.79 7.85 5.53
N PRO A 126 -2.03 8.84 5.06
CA PRO A 126 -1.40 9.93 5.81
C PRO A 126 -2.40 10.98 6.31
N ARG A 127 -2.16 11.55 7.50
CA ARG A 127 -3.06 12.58 8.09
C ARG A 127 -2.59 14.01 7.87
N ASN A 128 -1.37 14.20 7.39
CA ASN A 128 -0.78 15.47 6.98
C ASN A 128 0.35 15.24 5.96
N LEU A 129 0.91 16.32 5.41
CA LEU A 129 1.99 16.22 4.42
C LEU A 129 3.29 15.67 5.00
N ASP A 130 3.54 15.86 6.30
CA ASP A 130 4.73 15.32 6.98
C ASP A 130 4.66 13.79 7.11
N ASN A 131 3.48 13.25 7.46
CA ASN A 131 3.19 11.83 7.42
C ASN A 131 3.46 11.26 6.02
N ARG A 132 2.95 11.92 4.97
CA ARG A 132 3.15 11.50 3.58
C ARG A 132 4.63 11.45 3.22
N LYS A 133 5.36 12.56 3.44
CA LYS A 133 6.80 12.65 3.14
C LYS A 133 7.60 11.60 3.91
N CYS A 134 7.35 11.46 5.21
CA CYS A 134 8.04 10.48 6.05
C CYS A 134 7.78 9.03 5.57
N PHE A 135 6.54 8.71 5.16
CA PHE A 135 6.23 7.39 4.60
C PHE A 135 7.00 7.13 3.30
N ASP A 136 7.00 8.10 2.38
CA ASP A 136 7.72 7.99 1.11
C ASP A 136 9.23 7.80 1.36
N GLU A 137 9.82 8.57 2.27
CA GLU A 137 11.25 8.51 2.62
C GLU A 137 11.65 7.18 3.29
N VAL A 138 10.83 6.66 4.20
CA VAL A 138 11.13 5.43 4.95
C VAL A 138 10.89 4.20 4.10
N THR A 139 9.80 4.17 3.34
CA THR A 139 9.35 2.95 2.67
C THR A 139 9.73 2.90 1.18
N GLY A 140 9.88 4.06 0.53
CA GLY A 140 9.99 4.16 -0.92
C GLY A 140 8.75 3.70 -1.69
N ILE A 141 7.62 3.45 -0.99
CA ILE A 141 6.41 2.92 -1.59
C ILE A 141 5.54 4.08 -2.07
N GLU A 142 5.22 4.07 -3.36
CA GLU A 142 4.20 4.95 -3.91
C GLU A 142 2.82 4.28 -3.87
N PRO A 143 1.77 4.94 -3.36
CA PRO A 143 0.44 4.33 -3.34
C PRO A 143 -0.09 4.16 -4.77
N GLN A 144 -0.80 3.05 -4.98
CA GLN A 144 -1.52 2.73 -6.22
C GLN A 144 -2.56 3.82 -6.51
N PHE A 145 -3.34 4.18 -5.49
CA PHE A 145 -4.27 5.31 -5.49
C PHE A 145 -4.70 5.66 -4.06
N ILE A 146 -5.41 6.77 -3.94
CA ILE A 146 -6.10 7.20 -2.74
C ILE A 146 -7.59 6.90 -2.89
N LEU A 147 -8.14 6.10 -1.98
CA LEU A 147 -9.57 5.89 -1.85
C LEU A 147 -10.13 6.93 -0.86
N PHE A 148 -10.74 7.99 -1.38
CA PHE A 148 -11.23 9.10 -0.58
C PHE A 148 -12.73 9.00 -0.33
N PHE A 149 -13.13 8.85 0.93
CA PHE A 149 -14.52 8.85 1.37
C PHE A 149 -14.99 10.27 1.62
N ASP A 150 -15.73 10.81 0.66
CA ASP A 150 -16.36 12.12 0.74
C ASP A 150 -17.67 12.00 1.51
N CYS A 151 -17.72 12.63 2.69
CA CYS A 151 -18.84 12.57 3.60
C CYS A 151 -19.03 13.95 4.24
N PRO A 152 -20.24 14.52 4.18
CA PRO A 152 -20.58 15.73 4.92
C PRO A 152 -20.34 15.60 6.43
N GLU A 153 -19.95 16.71 7.07
CA GLU A 153 -19.61 16.76 8.50
C GLU A 153 -20.78 16.37 9.40
N ASP A 154 -22.00 16.81 9.08
CA ASP A 154 -23.22 16.51 9.81
C ASP A 154 -23.54 15.00 9.83
N GLU A 155 -23.38 14.33 8.68
CA GLU A 155 -23.54 12.88 8.58
C GLU A 155 -22.43 12.14 9.34
N MET A 156 -21.19 12.63 9.29
CA MET A 156 -20.09 12.06 10.07
C MET A 156 -20.32 12.22 11.58
N GLU A 157 -20.76 13.39 12.05
CA GLU A 157 -21.05 13.67 13.46
C GLU A 157 -22.19 12.76 13.94
N ARG A 158 -23.29 12.68 13.18
CA ARG A 158 -24.42 11.79 13.46
C ARG A 158 -23.97 10.34 13.64
N ARG A 159 -23.09 9.84 12.76
CA ARG A 159 -22.55 8.47 12.83
C ARG A 159 -21.65 8.25 14.05
N LEU A 160 -20.83 9.23 14.41
CA LEU A 160 -19.93 9.12 15.56
C LEU A 160 -20.71 9.15 16.89
N LEU A 161 -21.73 9.99 17.00
CA LEU A 161 -22.60 10.06 18.19
C LEU A 161 -23.43 8.79 18.39
N GLY A 162 -23.80 8.11 17.30
CA GLY A 162 -24.50 6.82 17.36
C GLY A 162 -23.59 5.61 17.62
N ARG A 163 -22.27 5.80 17.70
CA ARG A 163 -21.29 4.71 17.79
C ARG A 163 -21.07 4.26 19.24
N ASN A 164 -21.73 3.19 19.66
CA ASN A 164 -21.55 2.59 21.00
C ASN A 164 -20.27 1.72 21.13
N GLN A 165 -19.11 2.20 20.68
CA GLN A 165 -17.87 1.40 20.65
C GLN A 165 -16.84 1.75 21.73
N GLY A 166 -17.18 2.61 22.70
CA GLY A 166 -16.35 2.83 23.90
C GLY A 166 -14.99 3.47 23.65
N ARG A 167 -14.82 4.22 22.55
CA ARG A 167 -13.57 4.94 22.28
C ARG A 167 -13.51 6.21 23.13
N VAL A 168 -12.37 6.43 23.78
CA VAL A 168 -12.15 7.60 24.66
C VAL A 168 -12.22 8.93 23.90
N ASP A 169 -12.03 8.91 22.59
CA ASP A 169 -12.01 10.07 21.68
C ASP A 169 -13.34 10.30 20.92
N ASP A 170 -14.41 9.56 21.27
CA ASP A 170 -15.75 9.73 20.67
C ASP A 170 -16.68 10.63 21.54
N ASN A 171 -16.12 11.67 22.17
CA ASN A 171 -16.89 12.74 22.80
C ASN A 171 -17.02 13.96 21.85
N ILE A 172 -18.08 14.77 21.99
CA ILE A 172 -18.39 15.90 21.07
C ILE A 172 -17.20 16.84 20.88
N GLU A 173 -16.49 17.19 21.94
CA GLU A 173 -15.36 18.12 21.88
C GLU A 173 -14.20 17.55 21.04
N THR A 174 -13.82 16.29 21.31
CA THR A 174 -12.77 15.61 20.56
C THR A 174 -13.19 15.33 19.12
N ILE A 175 -14.47 15.01 18.86
CA ILE A 175 -15.01 14.84 17.50
C ILE A 175 -14.80 16.10 16.67
N ARG A 176 -15.19 17.28 17.20
CA ARG A 176 -14.98 18.56 16.52
C ARG A 176 -13.51 18.87 16.26
N LYS A 177 -12.62 18.60 17.23
CA LYS A 177 -11.17 18.72 17.04
C LYS A 177 -10.68 17.82 15.90
N ARG A 178 -11.18 16.58 15.83
CA ARG A 178 -10.82 15.63 14.76
C ARG A 178 -11.33 16.06 13.39
N PHE A 179 -12.50 16.70 13.30
CA PHE A 179 -12.97 17.32 12.05
C PHE A 179 -12.06 18.46 11.61
N LYS A 180 -11.77 19.40 12.52
CA LYS A 180 -10.86 20.51 12.24
C LYS A 180 -9.49 20.02 11.76
N VAL A 181 -8.90 19.05 12.45
CA VAL A 181 -7.61 18.46 12.04
C VAL A 181 -7.71 17.77 10.68
N PHE A 182 -8.81 17.07 10.39
CA PHE A 182 -9.01 16.46 9.08
C PHE A 182 -9.06 17.51 7.95
N ILE A 183 -9.82 18.59 8.14
CA ILE A 183 -9.92 19.68 7.16
C ILE A 183 -8.57 20.39 7.00
N ASP A 184 -7.97 20.82 8.11
CA ASP A 184 -6.78 21.67 8.09
C ASP A 184 -5.51 20.91 7.68
N SER A 185 -5.44 19.60 7.94
CA SER A 185 -4.21 18.82 7.78
C SER A 185 -4.33 17.62 6.84
N SER A 186 -5.46 16.91 6.83
CA SER A 186 -5.62 15.70 6.00
C SER A 186 -6.12 16.00 4.58
N LEU A 187 -7.02 16.97 4.39
CA LEU A 187 -7.47 17.36 3.05
C LEU A 187 -6.34 17.87 2.14
N PRO A 188 -5.33 18.63 2.61
CA PRO A 188 -4.16 18.97 1.80
C PRO A 188 -3.43 17.76 1.19
N VAL A 189 -3.43 16.61 1.88
CA VAL A 189 -2.87 15.36 1.34
C VAL A 189 -3.71 14.86 0.16
N VAL A 190 -5.04 14.92 0.28
CA VAL A 190 -5.96 14.56 -0.80
C VAL A 190 -5.74 15.48 -2.00
N GLY A 191 -5.65 16.79 -1.78
CA GLY A 191 -5.38 17.78 -2.83
C GLY A 191 -4.08 17.49 -3.58
N HIS A 192 -3.00 17.18 -2.85
CA HIS A 192 -1.73 16.78 -3.47
C HIS A 192 -1.88 15.57 -4.41
N TYR A 193 -2.53 14.50 -3.97
CA TYR A 193 -2.72 13.32 -4.83
C TYR A 193 -3.78 13.53 -5.93
N GLU A 194 -4.70 14.48 -5.75
CA GLU A 194 -5.66 14.88 -6.78
C GLU A 194 -4.95 15.57 -7.94
N GLU A 195 -3.98 16.44 -7.67
CA GLU A 195 -3.09 17.02 -8.68
C GLU A 195 -2.26 15.96 -9.41
N CYS A 196 -1.92 14.86 -8.73
CA CYS A 196 -1.26 13.69 -9.33
C CYS A 196 -2.20 12.76 -10.11
N GLY A 197 -3.52 13.01 -10.12
CA GLY A 197 -4.50 12.14 -10.78
C GLY A 197 -4.72 10.78 -10.09
N LYS A 198 -4.37 10.66 -8.80
CA LYS A 198 -4.40 9.39 -8.05
C LYS A 198 -5.57 9.24 -7.08
N VAL A 199 -6.52 10.16 -7.07
CA VAL A 199 -7.64 10.15 -6.11
C VAL A 199 -8.91 9.58 -6.74
N HIS A 200 -9.47 8.56 -6.10
CA HIS A 200 -10.82 8.08 -6.36
C HIS A 200 -11.75 8.54 -5.24
N LYS A 201 -12.60 9.53 -5.53
CA LYS A 201 -13.61 10.05 -4.60
C LYS A 201 -14.84 9.14 -4.59
N ILE A 202 -15.28 8.76 -3.39
CA ILE A 202 -16.42 7.89 -3.13
C ILE A 202 -17.44 8.67 -2.29
N ASP A 203 -18.65 8.82 -2.82
CA ASP A 203 -19.79 9.35 -2.06
C ASP A 203 -20.14 8.39 -0.92
N ALA A 204 -19.82 8.80 0.31
CA ALA A 204 -19.97 8.00 1.51
C ALA A 204 -21.30 8.25 2.25
N THR A 205 -22.23 8.99 1.65
CA THR A 205 -23.57 9.26 2.21
C THR A 205 -24.55 8.10 2.02
N LYS A 206 -24.30 7.26 1.00
CA LYS A 206 -25.13 6.11 0.65
C LYS A 206 -25.03 4.95 1.65
N THR A 207 -25.86 3.92 1.45
CA THR A 207 -25.79 2.71 2.30
C THR A 207 -24.45 1.99 2.14
N PRO A 208 -23.98 1.24 3.15
CA PRO A 208 -22.71 0.53 3.07
C PRO A 208 -22.58 -0.40 1.86
N SER A 209 -23.69 -1.00 1.40
CA SER A 209 -23.70 -1.87 0.23
C SER A 209 -23.52 -1.08 -1.07
N GLU A 210 -24.26 0.03 -1.25
CA GLU A 210 -24.13 0.88 -2.44
C GLU A 210 -22.75 1.52 -2.56
N VAL A 211 -22.21 1.99 -1.43
CA VAL A 211 -20.83 2.49 -1.36
C VAL A 211 -19.86 1.41 -1.82
N PHE A 212 -20.01 0.17 -1.32
CA PHE A 212 -19.13 -0.92 -1.72
C PHE A 212 -19.22 -1.29 -3.21
N GLU A 213 -20.43 -1.29 -3.79
CA GLU A 213 -20.61 -1.53 -5.23
C GLU A 213 -19.88 -0.49 -6.08
N SER A 214 -19.82 0.77 -5.64
CA SER A 214 -19.04 1.82 -6.32
C SER A 214 -17.53 1.64 -6.21
N ILE A 215 -17.04 1.00 -5.14
CA ILE A 215 -15.62 0.75 -4.88
C ILE A 215 -15.10 -0.45 -5.68
N LYS A 216 -15.91 -1.50 -5.82
CA LYS A 216 -15.53 -2.78 -6.45
C LYS A 216 -14.75 -2.64 -7.77
N PRO A 217 -15.17 -1.81 -8.75
CA PRO A 217 -14.47 -1.67 -10.03
C PRO A 217 -13.00 -1.30 -9.87
N LEU A 218 -12.67 -0.45 -8.88
CA LEU A 218 -11.31 0.04 -8.63
C LEU A 218 -10.36 -1.10 -8.21
N PHE A 219 -10.90 -2.14 -7.57
CA PHE A 219 -10.12 -3.24 -7.01
C PHE A 219 -10.11 -4.50 -7.88
N LYS A 220 -10.86 -4.53 -9.00
CA LYS A 220 -10.99 -5.73 -9.85
C LYS A 220 -9.66 -6.28 -10.34
N HIS A 221 -8.74 -5.42 -10.75
CA HIS A 221 -7.44 -5.82 -11.27
C HIS A 221 -6.52 -6.48 -10.21
N PHE A 222 -6.71 -6.19 -8.93
CA PHE A 222 -5.95 -6.85 -7.84
C PHE A 222 -6.42 -8.28 -7.52
N LYS A 223 -7.50 -8.72 -8.16
CA LYS A 223 -8.04 -10.07 -8.01
C LYS A 223 -7.37 -11.08 -8.94
N GLN A 224 -6.71 -10.62 -10.00
CA GLN A 224 -5.95 -11.48 -10.89
C GLN A 224 -4.83 -12.13 -10.09
N THR A 225 -4.95 -13.43 -9.89
CA THR A 225 -3.88 -14.26 -9.34
C THR A 225 -2.74 -14.32 -10.33
N ASP A 226 -1.50 -14.48 -9.85
CA ASP A 226 -0.31 -14.66 -10.68
C ASP A 226 -0.48 -15.77 -11.75
N SER A 227 -1.42 -16.70 -11.55
CA SER A 227 -1.79 -17.72 -12.52
C SER A 227 -2.49 -17.18 -13.78
N GLU A 228 -3.34 -16.15 -13.70
CA GLU A 228 -4.05 -15.60 -14.86
C GLU A 228 -3.12 -14.73 -15.72
N ILE A 229 -2.23 -13.96 -15.09
CA ILE A 229 -1.22 -13.15 -15.78
C ILE A 229 -0.21 -14.06 -16.50
N GLN A 230 0.22 -15.16 -15.89
CA GLN A 230 1.08 -16.15 -16.54
C GLN A 230 0.38 -16.81 -17.74
N VAL A 231 -0.92 -17.11 -17.64
CA VAL A 231 -1.68 -17.68 -18.76
C VAL A 231 -1.82 -16.66 -19.91
N GLU A 232 -2.18 -15.41 -19.61
CA GLU A 232 -2.29 -14.34 -20.62
C GLU A 232 -0.95 -14.04 -21.30
N LEU A 233 0.15 -14.01 -20.55
CA LEU A 233 1.49 -13.79 -21.09
C LEU A 233 1.93 -14.97 -21.97
N VAL A 234 1.66 -16.20 -21.55
CA VAL A 234 1.95 -17.41 -22.34
C VAL A 234 1.11 -17.46 -23.61
N GLU A 235 -0.18 -17.07 -23.56
CA GLU A 235 -1.03 -16.98 -24.75
C GLU A 235 -0.60 -15.87 -25.70
N ALA A 236 -0.22 -14.70 -25.18
CA ALA A 236 0.31 -13.59 -25.98
C ALA A 236 1.61 -13.98 -26.70
N ILE A 237 2.53 -14.67 -26.02
CA ILE A 237 3.79 -15.17 -26.60
C ILE A 237 3.51 -16.21 -27.69
N LYS A 238 2.59 -17.17 -27.44
CA LYS A 238 2.17 -18.16 -28.45
C LYS A 238 1.60 -17.49 -29.71
N ASN A 239 0.77 -16.47 -29.55
CA ASN A 239 0.16 -15.74 -30.67
C ASN A 239 1.16 -14.89 -31.46
N HIS A 240 2.23 -14.40 -30.83
CA HIS A 240 3.32 -13.70 -31.52
C HIS A 240 4.24 -14.65 -32.30
N SER A 241 4.51 -15.85 -31.79
CA SER A 241 5.38 -16.84 -32.45
C SER A 241 4.77 -17.47 -33.70
N ILE A 242 3.43 -17.50 -33.82
CA ILE A 242 2.74 -18.05 -35.00
C ILE A 242 2.77 -17.07 -36.20
N ARG A 243 2.93 -15.77 -35.97
CA ARG A 243 2.91 -14.74 -37.04
C ARG A 243 4.26 -14.51 -37.73
N SER A 244 5.34 -15.18 -37.33
CA SER A 244 6.68 -14.99 -37.88
C SER A 244 7.21 -16.17 -38.70
N THR A 245 6.38 -17.15 -39.08
CA THR A 245 6.80 -18.15 -40.07
C THR A 245 6.86 -17.51 -41.46
N PRO A 246 8.04 -17.47 -42.13
CA PRO A 246 8.11 -16.98 -43.49
C PRO A 246 7.46 -18.01 -44.40
N VAL A 247 6.49 -17.56 -45.20
CA VAL A 247 6.03 -18.30 -46.37
C VAL A 247 7.21 -18.36 -47.33
N ALA A 248 7.85 -19.52 -47.41
CA ALA A 248 8.84 -19.81 -48.44
C ALA A 248 8.13 -19.97 -49.79
N ALA A 249 8.44 -19.07 -50.73
CA ALA A 249 8.31 -19.27 -52.17
C ALA A 249 9.35 -18.39 -52.87
#